data_AF-A0A7S2A0I2-F1
#
_entry.id   AF-A0A7S2A0I2-F1
#
_cell.length_a   1.000
_cell.length_b   1.000
_cell.length_c   1.000
_cell.angle_alpha   90.00
_cell.angle_beta   90.00
_cell.angle_gamma   90.00
#
_symmetry.space_group_name_H-M   'P 1'
#
loop_
_entity.id
_entity.type
_entity.pdbx_description
1 polymer ?
#
loop_
_entity_poly.entity_id
_entity_poly.type
_entity_poly.pdbx_seq_one_letter_code
_entity_poly.pdbx_strand_id
1 'polypeptide(L)'
;MTIFQKQLGIIILVTIVINIFFASPRYMSSNYEQNKHHIATSEYLEKTQEQTNEKDFGKCLTFDEDLNELVSRAEQVFITMPAKSAGSSLKHFVNQCMNVDPWIGQNNNNFINGAPRVNKFMTDSLHLPKVIASHLYGEDTLLRLLQNTGRNTLLIYIHREETSRLLSAVKQVISRACSGNIPFDRKYDEVRVNGTHCEIDESFIVKEIIVKKQNEMRNSAGRILTCDVYDKIDDTAPKMVFLHYKQADKLQAIIAAHHCQDMLEKLSHQNIDADKKMQVSVVLEKSKTEVRLDEWIKAKGELLEWGYQLKEGEGCQAKTRHMEDKLLSCDDELLLI
;
A
#
# COMPACT_ATOMS: atom_id res chain seq x y z
N MET A 1 20.12 72.73 -33.82
CA MET A 1 19.74 71.43 -33.25
C MET A 1 20.67 71.14 -32.08
N THR A 2 20.16 71.24 -30.86
CA THR A 2 20.96 71.27 -29.63
C THR A 2 21.53 69.89 -29.30
N ILE A 3 22.69 69.86 -28.65
CA ILE A 3 23.42 68.65 -28.22
C ILE A 3 22.51 67.68 -27.45
N PHE A 4 21.50 68.21 -26.76
CA PHE A 4 20.48 67.46 -26.03
C PHE A 4 19.61 66.55 -26.91
N GLN A 5 19.28 66.95 -28.15
CA GLN A 5 18.46 66.11 -29.05
C GLN A 5 19.25 64.95 -29.65
N LYS A 6 20.57 65.09 -29.80
CA LYS A 6 21.42 63.97 -30.27
C LYS A 6 21.59 62.89 -29.20
N GLN A 7 21.63 63.27 -27.91
CA GLN A 7 21.78 62.29 -26.84
C GLN A 7 20.48 61.51 -26.56
N LEU A 8 19.31 62.14 -26.66
CA LEU A 8 18.03 61.42 -26.52
C LEU A 8 17.82 60.38 -27.63
N GLY A 9 18.21 60.70 -28.87
CA GLY A 9 18.08 59.77 -30.00
C GLY A 9 18.95 58.52 -29.85
N ILE A 10 20.15 58.65 -29.28
CA ILE A 10 21.07 57.52 -29.05
C ILE A 10 20.54 56.62 -27.94
N ILE A 11 19.99 57.19 -26.85
CA ILE A 11 19.46 56.40 -25.74
C ILE A 11 18.27 55.56 -26.20
N ILE A 12 17.33 56.13 -26.97
CA ILE A 12 16.15 55.40 -27.47
C ILE A 12 16.54 54.26 -28.43
N LEU A 13 17.55 54.47 -29.29
CA LEU A 13 18.06 53.43 -30.18
C LEU A 13 18.71 52.27 -29.42
N VAL A 14 19.45 52.56 -28.35
CA VAL A 14 20.09 51.53 -27.51
C VAL A 14 19.03 50.70 -26.78
N THR A 15 17.96 51.31 -26.26
CA THR A 15 16.89 50.56 -25.57
C THR A 15 16.08 49.65 -26.50
N ILE A 16 15.90 50.06 -27.78
CA ILE A 16 15.20 49.25 -28.78
C ILE A 16 16.06 48.06 -29.21
N VAL A 17 17.36 48.26 -29.45
CA VAL A 17 18.26 47.16 -29.86
C VAL A 17 18.45 46.12 -28.74
N ILE A 18 18.51 46.57 -27.48
CA ILE A 18 18.60 45.65 -26.33
C ILE A 18 17.33 44.81 -26.20
N ASN A 19 16.13 45.38 -26.35
CA ASN A 19 14.89 44.60 -26.27
C ASN A 19 14.72 43.60 -27.42
N ILE A 20 15.21 43.91 -28.63
CA ILE A 20 15.18 42.97 -29.76
C ILE A 20 16.17 41.82 -29.54
N PHE A 21 17.36 42.08 -28.98
CA PHE A 21 18.35 41.02 -28.74
C PHE A 21 17.97 40.07 -27.59
N PHE A 22 17.24 40.53 -26.57
CA PHE A 22 16.80 39.67 -25.45
C PHE A 22 15.46 38.95 -25.68
N ALA A 23 14.67 39.35 -26.68
CA ALA A 23 13.40 38.69 -27.02
C ALA A 23 13.53 37.52 -28.01
N SER A 24 14.73 37.27 -28.56
CA SER A 24 14.91 36.35 -29.71
C SER A 24 15.91 35.20 -29.52
N PRO A 25 15.83 34.40 -28.43
CA PRO A 25 16.25 32.99 -28.54
C PRO A 25 15.12 31.98 -28.32
N ARG A 26 13.93 32.38 -27.83
CA ARG A 26 12.88 31.42 -27.42
C ARG A 26 11.92 30.94 -28.52
N TYR A 27 11.98 31.49 -29.73
CA TYR A 27 11.01 31.14 -30.79
C TYR A 27 11.55 30.30 -31.96
N MET A 28 12.83 29.91 -31.96
CA MET A 28 13.39 29.01 -32.99
C MET A 28 14.05 27.74 -32.45
N SER A 29 13.82 27.37 -31.18
CA SER A 29 14.24 26.08 -30.59
C SER A 29 13.08 25.09 -30.38
N SER A 30 11.82 25.56 -30.41
CA SER A 30 10.64 24.74 -30.11
C SER A 30 10.28 23.71 -31.19
N ASN A 31 10.60 23.97 -32.47
CA ASN A 31 10.15 23.11 -33.57
C ASN A 31 11.13 21.98 -33.93
N TYR A 32 12.37 22.02 -33.43
CA TYR A 32 13.36 20.96 -33.69
C TYR A 32 13.31 19.84 -32.61
N GLU A 33 12.96 20.18 -31.36
CA GLU A 33 12.78 19.17 -30.30
C GLU A 33 11.43 18.45 -30.36
N GLN A 34 10.35 19.10 -30.83
CA GLN A 34 9.04 18.44 -30.97
C GLN A 34 9.04 17.31 -32.03
N ASN A 35 9.78 17.47 -33.13
CA ASN A 35 9.87 16.43 -34.15
C ASN A 35 10.79 15.25 -33.75
N LYS A 36 11.77 15.46 -32.85
CA LYS A 36 12.62 14.38 -32.33
C LYS A 36 11.87 13.52 -31.31
N HIS A 37 10.95 14.12 -30.54
CA HIS A 37 10.09 13.39 -29.62
C HIS A 37 9.05 12.51 -30.31
N HIS A 38 8.46 12.95 -31.44
CA HIS A 38 7.45 12.16 -32.16
C HIS A 38 8.02 10.92 -32.88
N ILE A 39 9.24 11.02 -33.42
CA ILE A 39 9.89 9.86 -34.07
C ILE A 39 10.39 8.86 -33.02
N ALA A 40 10.91 9.34 -31.87
CA ALA A 40 11.32 8.48 -30.77
C ALA A 40 10.14 7.77 -30.08
N THR A 41 8.93 8.37 -30.03
CA THR A 41 7.74 7.69 -29.48
C THR A 41 7.17 6.65 -30.43
N SER A 42 7.19 6.90 -31.75
CA SER A 42 6.75 5.92 -32.75
C SER A 42 7.63 4.66 -32.74
N GLU A 43 8.95 4.82 -32.66
CA GLU A 43 9.89 3.69 -32.67
C GLU A 43 9.90 2.92 -31.33
N TYR A 44 9.55 3.58 -30.21
CA TYR A 44 9.32 2.92 -28.92
C TYR A 44 7.97 2.18 -28.85
N LEU A 45 6.93 2.73 -29.48
CA LEU A 45 5.60 2.10 -29.54
C LEU A 45 5.60 0.87 -30.45
N GLU A 46 6.29 0.90 -31.60
CA GLU A 46 6.42 -0.27 -32.46
C GLU A 46 7.30 -1.37 -31.85
N LYS A 47 8.35 -1.02 -31.07
CA LYS A 47 9.14 -2.02 -30.33
C LYS A 47 8.46 -2.60 -29.09
N THR A 48 7.38 -1.98 -28.60
CA THR A 48 6.58 -2.56 -27.50
C THR A 48 5.47 -3.48 -28.02
N GLN A 49 5.25 -3.52 -29.34
CA GLN A 49 4.32 -4.45 -30.00
C GLN A 49 4.99 -5.71 -30.56
N GLU A 50 6.28 -5.93 -30.27
CA GLU A 50 6.91 -7.25 -30.40
C GLU A 50 6.37 -8.15 -29.28
N GLN A 51 5.26 -8.83 -29.57
CA GLN A 51 4.86 -10.14 -29.04
C GLN A 51 5.42 -10.47 -27.65
N THR A 52 5.03 -9.72 -26.62
CA THR A 52 4.96 -10.32 -25.30
C THR A 52 3.89 -11.40 -25.42
N ASN A 53 4.31 -12.66 -25.52
CA ASN A 53 3.50 -13.74 -24.96
C ASN A 53 3.16 -13.28 -23.55
N GLU A 54 1.97 -12.70 -23.39
CA GLU A 54 1.43 -12.26 -22.11
C GLU A 54 1.37 -13.54 -21.30
N LYS A 55 2.41 -13.75 -20.48
CA LYS A 55 2.50 -14.89 -19.58
C LYS A 55 1.28 -14.72 -18.69
N ASP A 56 0.25 -15.53 -18.91
CA ASP A 56 -1.02 -15.39 -18.21
C ASP A 56 -0.72 -15.37 -16.72
N PHE A 57 -0.99 -14.23 -16.08
CA PHE A 57 -0.52 -13.94 -14.74
C PHE A 57 -1.43 -14.67 -13.76
N GLY A 58 -1.22 -15.97 -13.64
CA GLY A 58 -1.98 -16.86 -12.76
C GLY A 58 -3.32 -17.32 -13.33
N LYS A 59 -4.03 -18.14 -12.53
CA LYS A 59 -5.34 -18.72 -12.82
C LYS A 59 -6.35 -18.25 -11.78
N CYS A 60 -7.51 -17.73 -12.21
CA CYS A 60 -8.61 -17.45 -11.29
C CYS A 60 -9.07 -18.72 -10.57
N LEU A 61 -9.37 -18.59 -9.27
CA LEU A 61 -9.88 -19.68 -8.43
C LEU A 61 -11.29 -19.37 -7.93
N THR A 62 -11.98 -20.42 -7.52
CA THR A 62 -13.24 -20.36 -6.76
C THR A 62 -13.02 -20.68 -5.28
N PHE A 63 -13.88 -20.16 -4.40
CA PHE A 63 -13.83 -20.51 -2.97
C PHE A 63 -14.23 -21.97 -2.73
N ASP A 64 -15.37 -22.39 -3.26
CA ASP A 64 -16.04 -23.63 -2.86
C ASP A 64 -15.28 -24.89 -3.33
N GLU A 65 -14.61 -24.80 -4.49
CA GLU A 65 -13.88 -25.92 -5.08
C GLU A 65 -12.37 -25.72 -4.92
N ASP A 66 -11.80 -24.74 -5.62
CA ASP A 66 -10.34 -24.65 -5.78
C ASP A 66 -9.62 -24.31 -4.47
N LEU A 67 -9.99 -23.20 -3.80
CA LEU A 67 -9.31 -22.79 -2.58
C LEU A 67 -9.56 -23.77 -1.43
N ASN A 68 -10.78 -24.27 -1.33
CA ASN A 68 -11.16 -25.28 -0.36
C ASN A 68 -10.31 -26.55 -0.51
N GLU A 69 -10.10 -27.03 -1.75
CA GLU A 69 -9.21 -28.15 -2.05
C GLU A 69 -7.76 -27.85 -1.66
N LEU A 70 -7.23 -26.69 -2.03
CA LEU A 70 -5.85 -26.28 -1.71
C LEU A 70 -5.60 -26.24 -0.20
N VAL A 71 -6.52 -25.65 0.56
CA VAL A 71 -6.43 -25.58 2.03
C VAL A 71 -6.51 -26.98 2.64
N SER A 72 -7.44 -27.83 2.18
CA SER A 72 -7.61 -29.19 2.72
C SER A 72 -6.36 -30.07 2.59
N ARG A 73 -5.55 -29.85 1.54
CA ARG A 73 -4.34 -30.62 1.24
C ARG A 73 -3.07 -30.02 1.85
N ALA A 74 -3.12 -28.78 2.33
CA ALA A 74 -1.95 -28.12 2.89
C ALA A 74 -1.68 -28.66 4.31
N GLU A 75 -0.44 -29.09 4.56
CA GLU A 75 -0.01 -29.42 5.93
C GLU A 75 0.15 -28.15 6.76
N GLN A 76 0.54 -27.05 6.11
CA GLN A 76 0.69 -25.73 6.70
C GLN A 76 0.20 -24.64 5.77
N VAL A 77 -0.52 -23.67 6.32
CA VAL A 77 -1.03 -22.50 5.61
C VAL A 77 -0.44 -21.23 6.21
N PHE A 78 0.25 -20.43 5.41
CA PHE A 78 0.66 -19.08 5.78
C PHE A 78 -0.26 -18.06 5.13
N ILE A 79 -0.95 -17.28 5.95
CA ILE A 79 -1.74 -16.13 5.57
C ILE A 79 -0.88 -14.89 5.83
N THR A 80 -0.41 -14.27 4.77
CA THR A 80 0.43 -13.07 4.85
C THR A 80 -0.30 -11.87 4.28
N MET A 81 -0.05 -10.69 4.81
CA MET A 81 -0.77 -9.50 4.38
C MET A 81 0.03 -8.23 4.68
N PRO A 82 -0.08 -7.17 3.86
CA PRO A 82 0.42 -5.88 4.27
C PRO A 82 -0.40 -5.31 5.45
N ALA A 83 0.08 -4.23 6.05
CA ALA A 83 -0.72 -3.45 6.99
C ALA A 83 -2.04 -3.00 6.33
N LYS A 84 -3.12 -2.86 7.12
CA LYS A 84 -4.47 -2.46 6.65
C LYS A 84 -5.15 -3.38 5.61
N SER A 85 -4.69 -4.62 5.44
CA SER A 85 -5.36 -5.65 4.63
C SER A 85 -5.99 -6.75 5.49
N ALA A 86 -6.96 -6.36 6.33
CA ALA A 86 -7.69 -7.27 7.24
C ALA A 86 -6.85 -8.02 8.30
N GLY A 87 -5.56 -7.69 8.46
CA GLY A 87 -4.69 -8.54 9.28
C GLY A 87 -4.98 -8.61 10.77
N SER A 88 -5.59 -7.60 11.39
CA SER A 88 -6.03 -7.73 12.80
C SER A 88 -7.09 -8.82 12.96
N SER A 89 -8.10 -8.85 12.08
CA SER A 89 -9.17 -9.86 12.09
C SER A 89 -8.60 -11.25 11.83
N LEU A 90 -7.82 -11.43 10.76
CA LEU A 90 -7.24 -12.73 10.40
C LEU A 90 -6.29 -13.27 11.47
N LYS A 91 -5.44 -12.44 12.07
CA LYS A 91 -4.57 -12.88 13.18
C LYS A 91 -5.36 -13.25 14.41
N HIS A 92 -6.39 -12.48 14.77
CA HIS A 92 -7.23 -12.79 15.91
C HIS A 92 -7.92 -14.14 15.72
N PHE A 93 -8.52 -14.35 14.54
CA PHE A 93 -9.12 -15.61 14.16
C PHE A 93 -8.13 -16.77 14.21
N VAL A 94 -6.95 -16.66 13.59
CA VAL A 94 -5.96 -17.75 13.58
C VAL A 94 -5.46 -18.08 14.98
N ASN A 95 -5.24 -17.08 15.85
CA ASN A 95 -4.83 -17.32 17.23
C ASN A 95 -5.89 -18.12 18.01
N GLN A 96 -7.18 -17.81 17.82
CA GLN A 96 -8.27 -18.58 18.42
C GLN A 96 -8.37 -19.98 17.83
N CYS A 97 -8.34 -20.08 16.50
CA CYS A 97 -8.44 -21.32 15.73
C CYS A 97 -7.35 -22.34 16.10
N MET A 98 -6.11 -21.87 16.27
CA MET A 98 -4.98 -22.74 16.61
C MET A 98 -4.82 -22.95 18.13
N ASN A 99 -5.71 -22.37 18.95
CA ASN A 99 -5.63 -22.37 20.42
C ASN A 99 -4.22 -22.00 20.93
N VAL A 100 -3.62 -21.00 20.29
CA VAL A 100 -2.25 -20.56 20.63
C VAL A 100 -2.31 -19.85 21.97
N ASP A 101 -1.44 -20.25 22.90
CA ASP A 101 -1.32 -19.59 24.20
C ASP A 101 -1.26 -18.06 23.99
N PRO A 102 -2.08 -17.25 24.68
CA PRO A 102 -2.10 -15.80 24.51
C PRO A 102 -0.72 -15.13 24.62
N TRP A 103 0.19 -15.66 25.46
CA TRP A 103 1.57 -15.18 25.57
C TRP A 103 2.39 -15.47 24.31
N ILE A 104 2.17 -16.62 23.71
CA ILE A 104 2.77 -17.04 22.44
C ILE A 104 2.15 -16.23 21.30
N GLY A 105 0.82 -16.10 21.24
CA GLY A 105 0.10 -15.33 20.22
C GLY A 105 0.41 -13.82 20.21
N GLN A 106 0.60 -13.21 21.38
CA GLN A 106 0.98 -11.80 21.49
C GLN A 106 2.44 -11.56 21.07
N ASN A 107 3.37 -12.45 21.46
CA ASN A 107 4.78 -12.36 21.07
C ASN A 107 5.06 -12.84 19.64
N ASN A 108 4.17 -13.66 19.07
CA ASN A 108 4.26 -14.16 17.70
C ASN A 108 3.52 -13.30 16.68
N ASN A 109 2.87 -12.23 17.12
CA ASN A 109 2.33 -11.24 16.19
C ASN A 109 3.46 -10.75 15.28
N ASN A 110 3.41 -11.22 14.04
CA ASN A 110 4.38 -10.93 13.00
C ASN A 110 5.78 -11.54 13.21
N PHE A 111 5.87 -12.74 13.83
CA PHE A 111 7.15 -13.42 14.09
C PHE A 111 7.99 -13.67 12.84
N ILE A 112 7.34 -13.86 11.69
CA ILE A 112 8.03 -14.09 10.41
C ILE A 112 8.90 -12.89 10.00
N ASN A 113 8.79 -11.71 10.61
CA ASN A 113 9.57 -10.52 10.24
C ASN A 113 10.96 -10.44 10.89
N GLY A 114 11.43 -11.49 11.59
CA GLY A 114 12.79 -11.47 12.13
C GLY A 114 13.30 -12.82 12.62
N ALA A 115 14.55 -13.14 12.29
CA ALA A 115 15.18 -14.42 12.65
C ALA A 115 15.14 -14.74 14.16
N PRO A 116 15.36 -13.80 15.09
CA PRO A 116 15.26 -14.10 16.53
C PRO A 116 13.85 -14.55 16.95
N ARG A 117 12.81 -14.00 16.31
CA ARG A 117 11.41 -14.35 16.60
C ARG A 117 11.06 -15.71 16.02
N VAL A 118 11.52 -16.01 14.81
CA VAL A 118 11.39 -17.35 14.21
C VAL A 118 12.11 -18.38 15.07
N ASN A 119 13.35 -18.12 15.50
CA ASN A 119 14.09 -19.05 16.36
C ASN A 119 13.34 -19.34 17.66
N LYS A 120 12.86 -18.28 18.33
CA LYS A 120 12.04 -18.43 19.55
C LYS A 120 10.79 -19.26 19.28
N PHE A 121 10.07 -18.97 18.20
CA PHE A 121 8.89 -19.73 17.78
C PHE A 121 9.18 -21.22 17.58
N MET A 122 10.33 -21.55 16.96
CA MET A 122 10.75 -22.93 16.72
C MET A 122 11.17 -23.66 17.99
N THR A 123 11.62 -22.94 19.03
CA THR A 123 12.08 -23.55 20.29
C THR A 123 11.01 -23.62 21.37
N ASP A 124 9.95 -22.81 21.27
CA ASP A 124 8.93 -22.69 22.32
C ASP A 124 7.90 -23.85 22.30
N SER A 125 7.78 -24.61 21.21
CA SER A 125 6.82 -25.71 21.09
C SER A 125 7.31 -26.86 20.20
N LEU A 126 6.98 -28.10 20.59
CA LEU A 126 7.18 -29.30 19.77
C LEU A 126 6.21 -29.35 18.57
N HIS A 127 5.00 -28.79 18.74
CA HIS A 127 3.97 -28.76 17.71
C HIS A 127 3.81 -27.34 17.18
N LEU A 128 4.05 -27.16 15.89
CA LEU A 128 3.84 -25.89 15.21
C LEU A 128 2.36 -25.76 14.79
N PRO A 129 1.80 -24.54 14.81
CA PRO A 129 0.43 -24.31 14.32
C PRO A 129 0.35 -24.63 12.83
N LYS A 130 -0.77 -25.26 12.44
CA LYS A 130 -1.07 -25.59 11.04
C LYS A 130 -1.39 -24.34 10.22
N VAL A 131 -1.90 -23.29 10.85
CA VAL A 131 -2.23 -22.03 10.20
C VAL A 131 -1.51 -20.89 10.89
N ILE A 132 -0.86 -20.04 10.10
CA ILE A 132 -0.09 -18.89 10.60
C ILE A 132 -0.58 -17.65 9.87
N ALA A 133 -0.96 -16.61 10.61
CA ALA A 133 -1.31 -15.31 10.07
C ALA A 133 -0.29 -14.24 10.49
N SER A 134 0.23 -13.45 9.54
CA SER A 134 1.20 -12.40 9.84
C SER A 134 1.18 -11.21 8.88
N HIS A 135 1.42 -10.01 9.40
CA HIS A 135 1.78 -8.90 8.54
C HIS A 135 3.14 -9.09 7.87
N LEU A 136 3.30 -8.51 6.69
CA LEU A 136 4.56 -8.26 6.01
C LEU A 136 4.88 -6.78 6.14
N TYR A 137 6.09 -6.46 6.59
CA TYR A 137 6.57 -5.08 6.68
C TYR A 137 7.54 -4.71 5.55
N GLY A 138 7.97 -5.69 4.76
CA GLY A 138 8.85 -5.49 3.61
C GLY A 138 9.04 -6.78 2.80
N GLU A 139 9.68 -6.63 1.65
CA GLU A 139 9.94 -7.69 0.67
C GLU A 139 10.76 -8.85 1.23
N ASP A 140 11.79 -8.58 2.04
CA ASP A 140 12.72 -9.60 2.58
C ASP A 140 11.99 -10.75 3.28
N THR A 141 10.92 -10.43 4.03
CA THR A 141 10.13 -11.44 4.74
C THR A 141 9.39 -12.35 3.77
N LEU A 142 8.80 -11.79 2.72
CA LEU A 142 8.08 -12.56 1.71
C LEU A 142 9.05 -13.38 0.86
N LEU A 143 10.19 -12.79 0.46
CA LEU A 143 11.28 -13.50 -0.24
C LEU A 143 11.76 -14.71 0.56
N ARG A 144 12.00 -14.53 1.87
CA ARG A 144 12.39 -15.65 2.74
C ARG A 144 11.31 -16.72 2.81
N LEU A 145 10.03 -16.36 2.88
CA LEU A 145 8.95 -17.35 2.84
C LEU A 145 8.97 -18.12 1.52
N LEU A 146 8.93 -17.43 0.39
CA LEU A 146 8.98 -18.03 -0.95
C LEU A 146 10.15 -18.99 -1.13
N GLN A 147 11.32 -18.63 -0.60
CA GLN A 147 12.55 -19.44 -0.69
C GLN A 147 12.55 -20.68 0.19
N ASN A 148 11.84 -20.66 1.33
CA ASN A 148 12.01 -21.64 2.39
C ASN A 148 10.74 -22.44 2.69
N THR A 149 9.60 -22.14 2.07
CA THR A 149 8.39 -22.96 2.22
C THR A 149 8.52 -24.30 1.50
N GLY A 150 8.03 -25.36 2.15
CA GLY A 150 8.01 -26.71 1.59
C GLY A 150 6.87 -26.93 0.57
N ARG A 151 6.89 -28.07 -0.12
CA ARG A 151 5.89 -28.44 -1.14
C ARG A 151 4.45 -28.60 -0.61
N ASN A 152 4.33 -28.86 0.70
CA ASN A 152 3.06 -29.05 1.40
C ASN A 152 2.58 -27.77 2.09
N THR A 153 3.25 -26.64 1.85
CA THR A 153 2.87 -25.34 2.38
C THR A 153 2.06 -24.57 1.35
N LEU A 154 0.93 -24.01 1.77
CA LEU A 154 0.14 -23.05 1.00
C LEU A 154 0.45 -21.64 1.50
N LEU A 155 0.81 -20.75 0.58
CA LEU A 155 0.97 -19.32 0.85
C LEU A 155 -0.30 -18.60 0.36
N ILE A 156 -0.95 -17.84 1.23
CA ILE A 156 -2.07 -16.97 0.88
C ILE A 156 -1.64 -15.55 1.18
N TYR A 157 -1.58 -14.70 0.16
CA TYR A 157 -1.29 -13.28 0.27
C TYR A 157 -2.57 -12.47 0.16
N ILE A 158 -2.94 -11.80 1.26
CA ILE A 158 -4.09 -10.92 1.29
C ILE A 158 -3.72 -9.60 0.64
N HIS A 159 -4.25 -9.38 -0.54
CA HIS A 159 -4.01 -8.20 -1.31
C HIS A 159 -5.03 -7.09 -1.01
N ARG A 160 -4.54 -5.86 -0.90
CA ARG A 160 -5.32 -4.64 -0.96
C ARG A 160 -4.51 -3.63 -1.74
N GLU A 161 -5.19 -2.97 -2.67
CA GLU A 161 -4.62 -1.90 -3.50
C GLU A 161 -3.81 -0.91 -2.65
N GLU A 162 -2.61 -0.58 -3.11
CA GLU A 162 -1.63 0.18 -2.35
C GLU A 162 -2.15 1.57 -1.93
N THR A 163 -2.81 2.28 -2.85
CA THR A 163 -3.40 3.60 -2.57
C THR A 163 -4.47 3.50 -1.49
N SER A 164 -5.41 2.54 -1.62
CA SER A 164 -6.45 2.29 -0.62
C SER A 164 -5.87 1.95 0.76
N ARG A 165 -4.80 1.16 0.81
CA ARG A 165 -4.07 0.81 2.03
C ARG A 165 -3.46 2.05 2.69
N LEU A 166 -2.77 2.88 1.91
CA LEU A 166 -2.16 4.11 2.39
C LEU A 166 -3.20 5.07 2.98
N LEU A 167 -4.30 5.33 2.27
CA LEU A 167 -5.37 6.21 2.77
C LEU A 167 -6.01 5.66 4.04
N SER A 168 -6.15 4.34 4.15
CA SER A 168 -6.61 3.69 5.38
C SER A 168 -5.65 3.88 6.55
N ALA A 169 -4.34 3.88 6.30
CA ALA A 169 -3.33 4.16 7.31
C ALA A 169 -3.36 5.62 7.77
N VAL A 170 -3.54 6.58 6.85
CA VAL A 170 -3.74 8.00 7.19
C VAL A 170 -4.92 8.16 8.14
N LYS A 171 -6.09 7.58 7.80
CA LYS A 171 -7.28 7.60 8.68
C LYS A 171 -6.99 7.04 10.07
N GLN A 172 -6.28 5.91 10.14
CA GLN A 172 -5.94 5.28 11.42
C GLN A 172 -5.06 6.16 12.29
N VAL A 173 -3.99 6.71 11.71
CA VAL A 173 -3.03 7.53 12.45
C VAL A 173 -3.71 8.81 12.95
N ILE A 174 -4.52 9.46 12.12
CA ILE A 174 -5.30 10.63 12.52
C ILE A 174 -6.30 10.28 13.64
N SER A 175 -7.06 9.20 13.49
CA SER A 175 -7.99 8.76 14.54
C SER A 175 -7.28 8.53 15.87
N ARG A 176 -6.13 7.85 15.85
CA ARG A 176 -5.31 7.64 17.04
C ARG A 176 -4.72 8.92 17.61
N ALA A 177 -4.35 9.89 16.76
CA ALA A 177 -3.93 11.23 17.18
C ALA A 177 -5.04 11.91 17.98
N CYS A 178 -6.25 11.91 17.43
CA CYS A 178 -7.45 12.48 18.05
C CYS A 178 -7.85 11.78 19.35
N SER A 179 -7.61 10.47 19.48
CA SER A 179 -7.82 9.75 20.74
C SER A 179 -6.70 9.95 21.77
N GLY A 180 -5.66 10.73 21.46
CA GLY A 180 -4.50 10.92 22.33
C GLY A 180 -3.55 9.71 22.43
N ASN A 181 -3.75 8.68 21.59
CA ASN A 181 -3.05 7.40 21.61
C ASN A 181 -1.72 7.40 20.84
N ILE A 182 -1.29 8.56 20.33
CA ILE A 182 0.02 8.76 19.72
C ILE A 182 0.66 9.99 20.39
N PRO A 183 1.86 9.83 20.99
CA PRO A 183 2.64 10.96 21.46
C PRO A 183 3.27 11.64 20.24
N PHE A 184 2.60 12.65 19.70
CA PHE A 184 3.27 13.62 18.85
C PHE A 184 4.07 14.58 19.73
N ASP A 185 5.11 15.19 19.18
CA ASP A 185 5.77 16.34 19.80
C ASP A 185 4.72 17.48 19.81
N ARG A 186 3.91 17.53 20.87
CA ARG A 186 2.69 18.35 20.95
C ARG A 186 3.11 19.82 20.98
N LYS A 187 3.21 20.45 19.83
CA LYS A 187 2.80 21.85 19.73
C LYS A 187 1.29 21.84 19.87
N TYR A 188 0.81 22.31 21.03
CA TYR A 188 -0.53 22.09 21.57
C TYR A 188 -1.70 22.64 20.72
N ASP A 189 -1.44 23.29 19.58
CA ASP A 189 -2.46 24.03 18.83
C ASP A 189 -2.98 23.32 17.57
N GLU A 190 -2.29 22.29 17.07
CA GLU A 190 -2.54 21.68 15.75
C GLU A 190 -3.55 20.52 15.77
N VAL A 191 -3.88 19.99 16.95
CA VAL A 191 -4.93 18.97 17.16
C VAL A 191 -5.79 19.39 18.34
N ARG A 192 -7.09 19.60 18.10
CA ARG A 192 -8.06 20.02 19.11
C ARG A 192 -9.13 18.95 19.26
N VAL A 193 -9.37 18.50 20.49
CA VAL A 193 -10.32 17.43 20.77
C VAL A 193 -11.39 17.93 21.72
N ASN A 194 -12.65 17.81 21.33
CA ASN A 194 -13.81 18.18 22.14
C ASN A 194 -14.82 17.03 22.14
N GLY A 195 -14.73 16.17 23.17
CA GLY A 195 -15.62 15.03 23.34
C GLY A 195 -15.51 14.03 22.19
N THR A 196 -16.51 14.04 21.30
CA THR A 196 -16.59 13.16 20.12
C THR A 196 -16.09 13.81 18.83
N HIS A 197 -15.63 15.06 18.88
CA HIS A 197 -15.12 15.79 17.72
C HIS A 197 -13.63 16.06 17.88
N CYS A 198 -12.91 15.97 16.77
CA CYS A 198 -11.50 16.29 16.67
C CYS A 198 -11.26 17.16 15.44
N GLU A 199 -10.64 18.31 15.64
CA GLU A 199 -10.13 19.17 14.58
C GLU A 199 -8.62 18.97 14.48
N ILE A 200 -8.12 18.84 13.25
CA ILE A 200 -6.70 18.64 12.99
C ILE A 200 -6.26 19.53 11.84
N ASP A 201 -5.13 20.21 12.02
CA ASP A 201 -4.58 21.06 10.97
C ASP A 201 -4.06 20.23 9.81
N GLU A 202 -4.40 20.64 8.59
CA GLU A 202 -3.94 20.00 7.36
C GLU A 202 -2.41 19.92 7.27
N SER A 203 -1.72 20.98 7.68
CA SER A 203 -0.25 21.04 7.66
C SER A 203 0.37 19.99 8.58
N PHE A 204 -0.28 19.68 9.70
CA PHE A 204 0.16 18.64 10.62
C PHE A 204 -0.02 17.24 9.99
N ILE A 205 -1.18 16.97 9.35
CA ILE A 205 -1.39 15.70 8.63
C ILE A 205 -0.28 15.47 7.60
N VAL A 206 -0.01 16.48 6.79
CA VAL A 206 1.01 16.38 5.75
C VAL A 206 2.40 16.17 6.34
N LYS A 207 2.86 17.08 7.21
CA LYS A 207 4.25 17.12 7.68
C LYS A 207 4.56 16.00 8.65
N GLU A 208 3.66 15.76 9.61
CA GLU A 208 3.91 14.84 10.71
C GLU A 208 3.44 13.42 10.42
N ILE A 209 2.36 13.23 9.65
CA ILE A 209 1.83 11.88 9.39
C ILE A 209 2.34 11.34 8.05
N ILE A 210 2.15 12.09 6.97
CA ILE A 210 2.42 11.61 5.60
C ILE A 210 3.92 11.63 5.30
N VAL A 211 4.55 12.80 5.36
CA VAL A 211 5.96 12.99 4.98
C VAL A 211 6.90 12.18 5.88
N LYS A 212 6.69 12.23 7.20
CA LYS A 212 7.49 11.44 8.16
C LYS A 212 7.12 9.96 8.22
N LYS A 213 6.10 9.51 7.47
CA LYS A 213 5.58 8.13 7.48
C LYS A 213 5.39 7.58 8.91
N GLN A 214 4.80 8.36 9.82
CA GLN A 214 4.73 8.00 11.24
C GLN A 214 3.86 6.76 11.53
N ASN A 215 4.28 5.97 12.53
CA ASN A 215 3.51 4.83 13.05
C ASN A 215 3.07 3.82 11.96
N GLU A 216 1.76 3.60 11.83
CA GLU A 216 1.13 2.66 10.91
C GLU A 216 1.36 3.04 9.44
N MET A 217 1.65 4.31 9.14
CA MET A 217 2.02 4.75 7.79
C MET A 217 3.30 4.09 7.30
N ARG A 218 4.32 3.95 8.17
CA ARG A 218 5.58 3.28 7.81
C ARG A 218 5.35 1.86 7.32
N ASN A 219 4.50 1.12 8.03
CA ASN A 219 4.20 -0.28 7.72
C ASN A 219 3.28 -0.39 6.49
N SER A 220 2.45 0.63 6.24
CA SER A 220 1.49 0.69 5.14
C SER A 220 2.06 1.27 3.85
N ALA A 221 3.26 1.84 3.90
CA ALA A 221 4.05 2.27 2.75
C ALA A 221 5.27 1.35 2.52
N GLY A 222 5.25 0.16 3.12
CA GLY A 222 6.31 -0.83 2.93
C GLY A 222 6.27 -1.43 1.54
N ARG A 223 7.46 -1.52 0.92
CA ARG A 223 7.73 -2.22 -0.35
C ARG A 223 7.60 -3.72 -0.14
N ILE A 224 6.55 -4.35 -0.68
CA ILE A 224 6.31 -5.78 -0.49
C ILE A 224 6.27 -6.52 -1.83
N LEU A 225 5.53 -6.03 -2.82
CA LEU A 225 5.43 -6.64 -4.15
C LEU A 225 6.38 -5.93 -5.11
N THR A 226 7.67 -6.23 -4.99
CA THR A 226 8.74 -5.65 -5.81
C THR A 226 9.12 -6.56 -6.97
N CYS A 227 10.00 -6.09 -7.86
CA CYS A 227 10.52 -6.91 -8.95
C CYS A 227 11.15 -8.21 -8.43
N ASP A 228 12.00 -8.11 -7.41
CA ASP A 228 12.68 -9.27 -6.82
C ASP A 228 11.67 -10.30 -6.29
N VAL A 229 10.55 -9.84 -5.72
CA VAL A 229 9.48 -10.74 -5.27
C VAL A 229 8.77 -11.39 -6.45
N TYR A 230 8.42 -10.64 -7.49
CA TYR A 230 7.79 -11.22 -8.69
C TYR A 230 8.69 -12.23 -9.38
N ASP A 231 9.96 -11.87 -9.60
CA ASP A 231 10.94 -12.75 -10.20
C ASP A 231 11.12 -14.00 -9.33
N LYS A 232 11.05 -13.85 -8.00
CA LYS A 232 11.11 -15.00 -7.10
C LYS A 232 9.87 -15.89 -7.15
N ILE A 233 8.69 -15.32 -7.28
CA ILE A 233 7.44 -16.07 -7.49
C ILE A 233 7.54 -16.87 -8.79
N ASP A 234 7.99 -16.24 -9.87
CA ASP A 234 8.23 -16.88 -11.16
C ASP A 234 9.25 -18.04 -11.05
N ASP A 235 10.34 -17.82 -10.31
CA ASP A 235 11.42 -18.81 -10.16
C ASP A 235 11.04 -20.02 -9.29
N THR A 236 10.28 -19.80 -8.21
CA THR A 236 9.96 -20.88 -7.26
C THR A 236 8.63 -21.56 -7.55
N ALA A 237 7.78 -20.97 -8.40
CA ALA A 237 6.41 -21.42 -8.66
C ALA A 237 5.70 -21.87 -7.36
N PRO A 238 5.66 -20.98 -6.35
CA PRO A 238 5.10 -21.34 -5.05
C PRO A 238 3.61 -21.68 -5.22
N LYS A 239 3.04 -22.50 -4.35
CA LYS A 239 1.57 -22.55 -4.22
C LYS A 239 1.11 -21.27 -3.53
N MET A 240 0.98 -20.19 -4.29
CA MET A 240 0.67 -18.87 -3.77
C MET A 240 -0.66 -18.37 -4.31
N VAL A 241 -1.58 -18.12 -3.41
CA VAL A 241 -2.90 -17.55 -3.72
C VAL A 241 -2.91 -16.08 -3.33
N PHE A 242 -3.21 -15.21 -4.28
CA PHE A 242 -3.58 -13.83 -4.04
C PHE A 242 -5.09 -13.76 -3.78
N LEU A 243 -5.45 -13.11 -2.68
CA LEU A 243 -6.83 -13.01 -2.21
C LEU A 243 -7.14 -11.56 -1.90
N HIS A 244 -8.20 -11.01 -2.48
CA HIS A 244 -8.61 -9.65 -2.14
C HIS A 244 -9.11 -9.54 -0.69
N TYR A 245 -8.71 -8.50 0.04
CA TYR A 245 -8.92 -8.38 1.48
C TYR A 245 -10.39 -8.40 1.94
N LYS A 246 -11.34 -8.03 1.06
CA LYS A 246 -12.77 -8.06 1.39
C LYS A 246 -13.29 -9.49 1.59
N GLN A 247 -12.60 -10.47 1.04
CA GLN A 247 -12.97 -11.87 1.09
C GLN A 247 -12.37 -12.59 2.32
N ALA A 248 -11.77 -11.85 3.27
CA ALA A 248 -11.15 -12.42 4.45
C ALA A 248 -12.10 -13.32 5.27
N ASP A 249 -13.38 -12.95 5.37
CA ASP A 249 -14.38 -13.74 6.11
C ASP A 249 -14.65 -15.10 5.45
N LYS A 250 -14.70 -15.15 4.10
CA LYS A 250 -14.82 -16.41 3.36
C LYS A 250 -13.59 -17.30 3.59
N LEU A 251 -12.39 -16.72 3.60
CA LEU A 251 -11.17 -17.46 3.92
C LEU A 251 -11.21 -18.02 5.36
N GLN A 252 -11.67 -17.23 6.34
CA GLN A 252 -11.82 -17.70 7.73
C GLN A 252 -12.76 -18.91 7.81
N ALA A 253 -13.87 -18.91 7.06
CA ALA A 253 -14.78 -20.05 7.00
C ALA A 253 -14.12 -21.32 6.46
N ILE A 254 -13.38 -21.22 5.36
CA ILE A 254 -12.65 -22.38 4.79
C ILE A 254 -11.59 -22.90 5.78
N ILE A 255 -10.80 -21.99 6.37
CA ILE A 255 -9.78 -22.38 7.34
C ILE A 255 -10.42 -23.07 8.56
N ALA A 256 -11.55 -22.55 9.05
CA ALA A 256 -12.28 -23.15 10.17
C ALA A 256 -12.76 -24.56 9.83
N ALA A 257 -13.31 -24.78 8.64
CA ALA A 257 -13.80 -26.09 8.22
C ALA A 257 -12.73 -27.19 8.23
N HIS A 258 -11.48 -26.87 7.89
CA HIS A 258 -10.38 -27.84 7.77
C HIS A 258 -9.45 -27.91 8.97
N HIS A 259 -9.31 -26.82 9.73
CA HIS A 259 -8.28 -26.73 10.76
C HIS A 259 -8.82 -26.44 12.18
N CYS A 260 -10.05 -25.97 12.33
CA CYS A 260 -10.65 -25.66 13.65
C CYS A 260 -12.19 -25.59 13.57
N GLN A 261 -12.86 -26.74 13.44
CA GLN A 261 -14.30 -26.81 13.20
C GLN A 261 -15.15 -26.18 14.31
N ASP A 262 -14.63 -26.15 15.54
CA ASP A 262 -15.27 -25.52 16.70
C ASP A 262 -15.39 -23.99 16.58
N MET A 263 -14.68 -23.39 15.63
CA MET A 263 -14.76 -21.95 15.33
C MET A 263 -15.89 -21.62 14.35
N LEU A 264 -16.42 -22.57 13.58
CA LEU A 264 -17.47 -22.30 12.57
C LEU A 264 -18.70 -21.62 13.16
N GLU A 265 -19.13 -22.06 14.35
CA GLU A 265 -20.27 -21.48 15.08
C GLU A 265 -19.98 -20.08 15.67
N LYS A 266 -18.70 -19.71 15.77
CA LYS A 266 -18.21 -18.46 16.38
C LYS A 266 -17.81 -17.41 15.35
N LEU A 267 -17.87 -17.74 14.05
CA LEU A 267 -17.62 -16.83 12.94
C LEU A 267 -18.71 -15.74 12.91
N SER A 268 -18.56 -14.75 13.78
CA SER A 268 -19.24 -13.47 13.69
C SER A 268 -18.27 -12.46 13.08
N HIS A 269 -18.75 -11.60 12.19
CA HIS A 269 -17.93 -10.50 11.66
C HIS A 269 -17.54 -9.57 12.82
N GLN A 270 -16.37 -9.80 13.41
CA GLN A 270 -15.84 -8.95 14.46
C GLN A 270 -15.03 -7.84 13.81
N ASN A 271 -15.69 -6.71 13.56
CA ASN A 271 -14.95 -5.48 13.34
C ASN A 271 -14.47 -4.98 14.71
N ILE A 272 -13.32 -5.50 15.16
CA ILE A 272 -12.74 -5.29 16.50
C ILE A 272 -12.53 -3.79 16.81
N ASP A 273 -12.56 -2.92 15.79
CA ASP A 273 -12.39 -1.46 15.90
C ASP A 273 -13.72 -0.66 15.76
N ALA A 274 -14.89 -1.28 15.97
CA ALA A 274 -16.19 -0.62 15.72
C ALA A 274 -16.59 0.45 16.76
N ASP A 275 -16.01 0.45 17.97
CA ASP A 275 -16.56 1.25 19.06
C ASP A 275 -16.03 2.69 19.12
N LYS A 276 -16.99 3.62 18.92
CA LYS A 276 -16.93 5.09 19.03
C LYS A 276 -16.07 5.79 17.97
N LYS A 277 -16.68 6.05 16.81
CA LYS A 277 -16.09 6.89 15.76
C LYS A 277 -16.04 8.34 16.22
N MET A 278 -14.86 8.76 16.70
CA MET A 278 -14.46 10.16 16.75
C MET A 278 -14.77 10.80 15.38
N GLN A 279 -15.54 11.88 15.37
CA GLN A 279 -15.75 12.68 14.16
C GLN A 279 -14.51 13.53 13.96
N VAL A 280 -13.80 13.31 12.85
CA VAL A 280 -12.57 14.04 12.56
C VAL A 280 -12.79 14.99 11.41
N SER A 281 -12.42 16.25 11.67
CA SER A 281 -12.44 17.34 10.73
C SER A 281 -11.03 17.88 10.50
N VAL A 282 -10.73 18.22 9.25
CA VAL A 282 -9.46 18.79 8.83
C VAL A 282 -9.63 20.28 8.60
N VAL A 283 -8.79 21.09 9.24
CA VAL A 283 -8.74 22.54 9.03
C VAL A 283 -7.75 22.82 7.90
N LEU A 284 -8.25 23.30 6.76
CA LEU A 284 -7.45 23.57 5.57
C LEU A 284 -6.45 24.70 5.82
N GLU A 285 -5.19 24.52 5.39
CA GLU A 285 -4.11 25.46 5.74
C GLU A 285 -4.35 26.86 5.17
N LYS A 286 -4.84 26.95 3.93
CA LYS A 286 -5.02 28.21 3.19
C LYS A 286 -6.31 28.95 3.53
N SER A 287 -7.44 28.24 3.51
CA SER A 287 -8.76 28.87 3.69
C SER A 287 -9.23 28.88 5.15
N LYS A 288 -8.58 28.10 6.02
CA LYS A 288 -9.02 27.85 7.40
C LYS A 288 -10.43 27.25 7.50
N THR A 289 -10.94 26.71 6.39
CA THR A 289 -12.24 26.03 6.35
C THR A 289 -12.09 24.63 6.93
N GLU A 290 -13.11 24.21 7.66
CA GLU A 290 -13.22 22.85 8.19
C GLU A 290 -13.89 21.94 7.16
N VAL A 291 -13.31 20.77 6.92
CA VAL A 291 -13.88 19.72 6.05
C VAL A 291 -13.79 18.37 6.75
N ARG A 292 -14.72 17.46 6.46
CA ARG A 292 -14.66 16.11 7.05
C ARG A 292 -13.42 15.36 6.54
N LEU A 293 -12.78 14.57 7.39
CA LEU A 293 -11.59 13.80 7.01
C LEU A 293 -11.81 12.91 5.78
N ASP A 294 -12.97 12.25 5.68
CA ASP A 294 -13.30 11.40 4.55
C ASP A 294 -13.40 12.19 3.23
N GLU A 295 -13.92 13.42 3.28
CA GLU A 295 -14.00 14.32 2.12
C GLU A 295 -12.61 14.81 1.72
N TRP A 296 -11.79 15.19 2.69
CA TRP A 296 -10.39 15.59 2.47
C TRP A 296 -9.58 14.47 1.81
N ILE A 297 -9.69 13.25 2.33
CA ILE A 297 -9.01 12.07 1.78
C ILE A 297 -9.50 11.77 0.36
N LYS A 298 -10.81 11.83 0.12
CA LYS A 298 -11.36 11.61 -1.23
C LYS A 298 -10.85 12.66 -2.22
N ALA A 299 -10.77 13.92 -1.80
CA ALA A 299 -10.33 15.02 -2.66
C ALA A 299 -8.83 15.02 -2.96
N LYS A 300 -8.00 14.52 -2.03
CA LYS A 300 -6.54 14.59 -2.15
C LYS A 300 -5.85 13.26 -2.37
N GLY A 301 -6.52 12.14 -2.13
CA GLY A 301 -5.91 10.82 -2.01
C GLY A 301 -4.98 10.44 -3.17
N GLU A 302 -5.43 10.62 -4.41
CA GLU A 302 -4.64 10.34 -5.61
C GLU A 302 -3.37 11.22 -5.69
N LEU A 303 -3.48 12.48 -5.29
CA LEU A 303 -2.36 13.43 -5.29
C LEU A 303 -1.41 13.24 -4.12
N LEU A 304 -1.85 12.64 -3.00
CA LEU A 304 -0.97 12.39 -1.85
C LEU A 304 0.12 11.39 -2.22
N GLU A 305 -0.22 10.34 -2.96
CA GLU A 305 0.74 9.32 -3.40
C GLU A 305 1.83 9.92 -4.28
N TRP A 306 1.43 10.65 -5.32
CA TRP A 306 2.34 11.31 -6.25
C TRP A 306 3.11 12.46 -5.60
N GLY A 307 2.39 13.37 -4.92
CA GLY A 307 2.95 14.62 -4.40
C GLY A 307 3.95 14.43 -3.26
N TYR A 308 3.88 13.32 -2.53
CA TYR A 308 4.83 12.98 -1.46
C TYR A 308 5.67 11.74 -1.77
N GLN A 309 5.68 11.30 -3.03
CA GLN A 309 6.48 10.17 -3.52
C GLN A 309 6.39 8.96 -2.59
N LEU A 310 5.18 8.58 -2.19
CA LEU A 310 5.00 7.58 -1.13
C LEU A 310 5.47 6.19 -1.56
N LYS A 311 5.58 6.00 -2.87
CA LYS A 311 6.12 4.81 -3.57
C LYS A 311 7.55 4.99 -4.05
N GLU A 312 8.28 5.99 -3.58
CA GLU A 312 9.68 6.17 -3.96
C GLU A 312 10.49 4.90 -3.64
N GLY A 313 11.04 4.28 -4.68
CA GLY A 313 11.77 3.03 -4.60
C GLY A 313 10.92 1.76 -4.80
N GLU A 314 9.61 1.83 -5.02
CA GLU A 314 8.84 0.66 -5.46
C GLU A 314 9.15 0.34 -6.92
N GLY A 315 9.67 -0.88 -7.18
CA GLY A 315 9.86 -1.42 -8.52
C GLY A 315 8.63 -2.15 -9.04
N CYS A 316 8.57 -2.40 -10.35
CA CYS A 316 7.56 -3.27 -11.00
C CYS A 316 6.08 -2.89 -10.77
N GLN A 317 5.78 -1.61 -10.54
CA GLN A 317 4.41 -1.11 -10.38
C GLN A 317 3.46 -1.52 -11.52
N ALA A 318 3.96 -1.63 -12.76
CA ALA A 318 3.18 -2.16 -13.88
C ALA A 318 2.78 -3.63 -13.69
N LYS A 319 3.69 -4.49 -13.20
CA LYS A 319 3.38 -5.89 -12.86
C LYS A 319 2.38 -5.95 -11.69
N THR A 320 2.55 -5.10 -10.68
CA THR A 320 1.62 -5.02 -9.55
C THR A 320 0.21 -4.67 -10.00
N ARG A 321 0.05 -3.61 -10.78
CA ARG A 321 -1.25 -3.21 -11.32
C ARG A 321 -1.86 -4.28 -12.22
N HIS A 322 -1.04 -4.93 -13.06
CA HIS A 322 -1.53 -6.03 -13.88
C HIS A 322 -2.06 -7.21 -13.03
N MET A 323 -1.34 -7.58 -11.96
CA MET A 323 -1.81 -8.58 -11.00
C MET A 323 -3.10 -8.14 -10.31
N GLU A 324 -3.19 -6.87 -9.91
CA GLU A 324 -4.40 -6.30 -9.30
C GLU A 324 -5.60 -6.36 -10.24
N ASP A 325 -5.43 -5.95 -11.50
CA ASP A 325 -6.47 -6.00 -12.53
C ASP A 325 -6.93 -7.44 -12.77
N LYS A 326 -5.99 -8.40 -12.84
CA LYS A 326 -6.31 -9.83 -12.99
C LYS A 326 -7.06 -10.36 -11.77
N LEU A 327 -6.58 -10.10 -10.56
CA LEU A 327 -7.22 -10.49 -9.32
C LEU A 327 -8.66 -9.96 -9.24
N LEU A 328 -8.88 -8.69 -9.53
CA LEU A 328 -10.19 -8.03 -9.48
C LEU A 328 -11.10 -8.46 -10.64
N SER A 329 -10.56 -9.03 -11.71
CA SER A 329 -11.35 -9.61 -12.80
C SER A 329 -11.87 -11.01 -12.51
N CYS A 330 -11.32 -11.71 -11.51
CA CYS A 330 -11.83 -13.01 -11.08
C CYS A 330 -13.13 -12.83 -10.27
N ASP A 331 -14.15 -13.66 -10.54
CA ASP A 331 -15.47 -13.56 -9.89
C ASP A 331 -15.41 -13.59 -8.36
N ASP A 332 -14.51 -14.42 -7.81
CA ASP A 332 -14.28 -14.56 -6.38
C ASP A 332 -13.13 -13.69 -5.84
N GLU A 333 -12.54 -12.82 -6.68
CA GLU A 333 -11.37 -11.99 -6.35
C GLU A 333 -10.21 -12.83 -5.78
N LEU A 334 -9.93 -13.95 -6.47
CA LEU A 334 -9.02 -15.01 -6.09
C LEU A 334 -8.14 -15.43 -7.27
N LEU A 335 -6.82 -15.42 -7.08
CA LEU A 335 -5.84 -15.71 -8.13
C LEU A 335 -4.74 -16.64 -7.62
N LEU A 336 -4.53 -17.78 -8.28
CA LEU A 336 -3.39 -18.67 -8.05
C LEU A 336 -2.25 -18.30 -8.99
N ILE A 337 -1.05 -18.12 -8.45
CA ILE A 337 0.18 -17.95 -9.24
C ILE A 337 1.03 -19.20 -9.15
#